data_AF-A0A7V4SWH5-F1
#
_entry.id   AF-A0A7V4SWH5-F1
#
_cell.length_a   1.000
_cell.length_b   1.000
_cell.length_c   1.000
_cell.angle_alpha   90.00
_cell.angle_beta   90.00
_cell.angle_gamma   90.00
#
_symmetry.space_group_name_H-M   'P 1'
#
loop_
_entity.id
_entity.type
_entity.pdbx_description
1 polymer ?
#
loop_
_entity_poly.entity_id
_entity_poly.type
_entity_poly.pdbx_seq_one_letter_code
_entity_poly.pdbx_strand_id
1 'polypeptide(L)'
;MKAVILAAGKGTRLGELTKTIPKPMIPVNGKPVVEYVIRGIQRAGIDEFVLVTKHLSEKIEDYFGDGSRFGIRIQYAHQGEKYGTGAALESARELVGNEPVMMTFADVIMSGANYRGAMDTYLSALRS
;
A
#
# COMPACT_ATOMS: atom_id res chain seq x y z
N MET A 1 9.17 11.20 -3.47
CA MET A 1 7.97 10.87 -2.65
C MET A 1 7.57 9.45 -2.98
N LYS A 2 7.44 8.61 -1.96
CA LYS A 2 7.01 7.21 -2.08
C LYS A 2 5.61 7.02 -1.52
N ALA A 3 4.92 5.98 -1.95
CA ALA A 3 3.67 5.55 -1.35
C ALA A 3 3.90 4.40 -0.38
N VAL A 4 3.34 4.49 0.82
CA VAL A 4 3.32 3.38 1.79
C VAL A 4 1.90 2.84 1.88
N ILE A 5 1.72 1.57 1.54
CA ILE A 5 0.43 0.89 1.60
C ILE A 5 0.46 -0.12 2.74
N LEU A 6 -0.42 0.08 3.74
CA LEU A 6 -0.53 -0.81 4.88
C LEU A 6 -1.39 -2.02 4.51
N ALA A 7 -0.74 -3.17 4.33
CA ALA A 7 -1.33 -4.44 3.89
C ALA A 7 -1.21 -5.57 4.95
N ALA A 8 -0.74 -5.26 6.16
CA ALA A 8 -0.44 -6.23 7.22
C ALA A 8 -1.64 -6.66 8.10
N GLY A 9 -2.85 -6.17 7.81
CA GLY A 9 -4.05 -6.47 8.59
C GLY A 9 -4.58 -7.90 8.38
N LYS A 10 -4.94 -8.58 9.48
CA LYS A 10 -5.45 -9.97 9.46
C LYS A 10 -6.83 -10.15 8.82
N GLY A 11 -7.59 -9.07 8.59
CA GLY A 11 -8.89 -9.14 7.92
C GLY A 11 -9.97 -9.96 8.67
N THR A 12 -9.84 -10.17 9.98
CA THR A 12 -10.65 -11.11 10.78
C THR A 12 -12.17 -10.98 10.64
N ARG A 13 -12.68 -9.79 10.30
CA ARG A 13 -14.11 -9.54 10.05
C ARG A 13 -14.65 -10.27 8.81
N LEU A 14 -13.78 -10.73 7.92
CA LEU A 14 -14.13 -11.46 6.71
C LEU A 14 -14.06 -13.00 6.88
N GLY A 15 -13.77 -13.47 8.09
CA GLY A 15 -13.87 -14.88 8.46
C GLY A 15 -13.02 -15.81 7.61
N GLU A 16 -13.63 -16.88 7.10
CA GLU A 16 -12.97 -17.96 6.36
C GLU A 16 -12.25 -17.49 5.09
N LEU A 17 -12.74 -16.44 4.42
CA LEU A 17 -12.14 -15.92 3.19
C LEU A 17 -10.68 -15.48 3.42
N THR A 18 -10.41 -14.91 4.60
CA THR A 18 -9.10 -14.37 4.94
C THR A 18 -8.10 -15.39 5.48
N LYS A 19 -8.48 -16.68 5.57
CA LYS A 19 -7.56 -17.75 6.00
C LYS A 19 -6.60 -18.18 4.89
N THR A 20 -7.00 -18.08 3.64
CA THR A 20 -6.22 -18.53 2.48
C THR A 20 -5.87 -17.41 1.51
N ILE A 21 -6.61 -16.28 1.58
CA ILE A 21 -6.38 -15.10 0.74
C ILE A 21 -6.22 -13.90 1.67
N PRO A 22 -5.06 -13.21 1.70
CA PRO A 22 -4.93 -12.02 2.51
C PRO A 22 -5.94 -10.96 2.04
N LYS A 23 -6.55 -10.22 2.97
CA LYS A 23 -7.61 -9.24 2.66
C LYS A 23 -7.27 -8.30 1.47
N PRO A 24 -6.05 -7.73 1.36
CA PRO A 24 -5.64 -6.92 0.21
C PRO A 24 -5.76 -7.62 -1.16
N MET A 25 -5.67 -8.95 -1.17
CA MET A 25 -5.67 -9.80 -2.36
C MET A 25 -7.05 -10.35 -2.74
N ILE A 26 -8.10 -9.98 -2.00
CA ILE A 26 -9.47 -10.37 -2.37
C ILE A 26 -9.77 -9.82 -3.77
N PRO A 27 -10.26 -10.66 -4.71
CA PRO A 27 -10.51 -10.23 -6.06
C PRO A 27 -11.81 -9.42 -6.16
N VAL A 28 -11.74 -8.31 -6.89
CA VAL A 28 -12.88 -7.51 -7.35
C VAL A 28 -12.71 -7.39 -8.86
N ASN A 29 -13.71 -7.80 -9.65
CA ASN A 29 -13.65 -7.82 -11.12
C ASN A 29 -12.34 -8.42 -11.69
N GLY A 30 -11.89 -9.52 -11.10
CA GLY A 30 -10.71 -10.28 -11.54
C GLY A 30 -9.36 -9.72 -11.08
N LYS A 31 -9.33 -8.66 -10.26
CA LYS A 31 -8.10 -8.03 -9.77
C LYS A 31 -8.10 -7.90 -8.24
N PRO A 32 -6.96 -8.07 -7.57
CA PRO A 32 -6.83 -7.75 -6.15
C PRO A 32 -7.30 -6.34 -5.80
N VAL A 33 -7.99 -6.17 -4.67
CA VAL A 33 -8.37 -4.83 -4.15
C VAL A 33 -7.17 -3.88 -4.11
N VAL A 34 -6.01 -4.35 -3.65
CA VAL A 34 -4.80 -3.53 -3.55
C VAL A 34 -4.25 -3.08 -4.91
N GLU A 35 -4.54 -3.79 -6.01
CA GLU A 35 -4.17 -3.33 -7.35
C GLU A 35 -4.92 -2.03 -7.70
N TYR A 36 -6.19 -1.90 -7.31
CA TYR A 36 -6.95 -0.67 -7.53
C TYR A 36 -6.35 0.51 -6.76
N VAL A 37 -5.89 0.28 -5.53
CA VAL A 37 -5.22 1.28 -4.70
C VAL A 37 -3.92 1.74 -5.36
N ILE A 38 -3.07 0.78 -5.76
CA ILE A 38 -1.80 1.05 -6.46
C ILE A 38 -2.05 1.86 -7.74
N ARG A 39 -3.03 1.47 -8.56
CA ARG A 39 -3.36 2.20 -9.80
C ARG A 39 -3.92 3.60 -9.54
N GLY A 40 -4.67 3.79 -8.46
CA GLY A 40 -5.14 5.11 -8.03
C GLY A 40 -3.96 6.04 -7.72
N ILE A 41 -3.01 5.56 -6.94
CA ILE A 41 -1.79 6.29 -6.57
C ILE A 41 -0.88 6.53 -7.79
N GLN A 42 -0.72 5.54 -8.67
CA GLN A 42 0.06 5.66 -9.91
C GLN A 42 -0.49 6.77 -10.81
N ARG A 43 -1.83 6.90 -10.92
CA ARG A 43 -2.47 8.02 -11.64
C ARG A 43 -2.24 9.37 -10.96
N ALA A 44 -1.96 9.36 -9.65
CA ALA A 44 -1.44 10.50 -8.92
C ALA A 44 0.09 10.61 -9.02
N GLY A 45 0.74 10.01 -10.02
CA GLY A 45 2.14 10.26 -10.37
C GLY A 45 3.13 9.81 -9.30
N ILE A 46 2.76 8.86 -8.45
CA ILE A 46 3.68 8.16 -7.57
C ILE A 46 3.86 6.75 -8.12
N ASP A 47 5.10 6.42 -8.44
CA ASP A 47 5.55 5.21 -9.12
C ASP A 47 6.51 4.37 -8.26
N GLU A 48 6.78 4.82 -7.02
CA GLU A 48 7.53 4.08 -6.01
C GLU A 48 6.66 3.73 -4.80
N PHE A 49 6.63 2.44 -4.48
CA PHE A 49 5.74 1.87 -3.47
C PHE A 49 6.51 1.05 -2.44
N VAL A 50 6.07 1.14 -1.20
CA VAL A 50 6.42 0.23 -0.11
C VAL A 50 5.15 -0.44 0.38
N LEU A 51 5.06 -1.76 0.20
CA LEU A 51 3.96 -2.55 0.73
C LEU A 51 4.36 -3.09 2.10
N VAL A 52 3.63 -2.68 3.15
CA VAL A 52 3.83 -3.22 4.49
C VAL A 52 2.99 -4.48 4.65
N THR A 53 3.63 -5.64 4.64
CA THR A 53 2.98 -6.95 4.64
C THR A 53 3.19 -7.67 5.98
N LYS A 54 2.38 -8.70 6.25
CA LYS A 54 2.58 -9.60 7.39
C LYS A 54 2.10 -11.01 7.03
N HIS A 55 0.87 -11.34 7.40
CA HIS A 55 0.26 -12.63 7.12
C HIS A 55 0.03 -12.85 5.62
N LEU A 56 0.42 -14.02 5.11
CA LEU A 56 0.33 -14.40 3.69
C LEU A 56 1.01 -13.38 2.75
N SER A 57 2.15 -12.84 3.19
CA SER A 57 2.93 -11.84 2.44
C SER A 57 3.39 -12.36 1.09
N GLU A 58 3.71 -13.65 1.00
CA GLU A 58 4.10 -14.34 -0.23
C GLU A 58 3.06 -14.21 -1.33
N LYS A 59 1.76 -14.18 -1.01
CA LYS A 59 0.69 -14.00 -2.01
C LYS A 59 0.73 -12.62 -2.66
N ILE A 60 1.13 -11.60 -1.89
CA ILE A 60 1.26 -10.23 -2.38
C ILE A 60 2.54 -10.11 -3.22
N GLU A 61 3.64 -10.68 -2.73
CA GLU A 61 4.93 -10.69 -3.42
C GLU A 61 4.86 -11.46 -4.75
N ASP A 62 4.26 -12.65 -4.78
CA ASP A 62 4.06 -13.44 -6.01
C ASP A 62 3.25 -12.70 -7.07
N TYR A 63 2.22 -11.94 -6.64
CA TYR A 63 1.36 -11.22 -7.55
C TYR A 63 1.99 -9.93 -8.08
N PHE A 64 2.70 -9.19 -7.24
CA PHE A 64 3.20 -7.86 -7.63
C PHE A 64 4.66 -7.87 -8.07
N GLY A 65 5.47 -8.82 -7.58
CA GLY A 65 6.91 -8.86 -7.81
C GLY A 65 7.57 -7.53 -7.47
N ASP A 66 8.55 -7.12 -8.26
CA ASP A 66 9.17 -5.80 -8.15
C ASP A 66 8.31 -4.64 -8.69
N GLY A 67 7.09 -4.92 -9.18
CA GLY A 67 6.19 -3.94 -9.78
C GLY A 67 6.44 -3.64 -11.26
N SER A 68 7.50 -4.19 -11.87
CA SER A 68 7.89 -3.90 -13.27
C SER A 68 6.77 -4.16 -14.27
N ARG A 69 5.99 -5.25 -14.08
CA ARG A 69 4.79 -5.58 -14.89
C ARG A 69 3.71 -4.49 -14.89
N PHE A 70 3.71 -3.64 -13.86
CA PHE A 70 2.75 -2.56 -13.68
C PHE A 70 3.35 -1.17 -14.00
N GLY A 71 4.64 -1.11 -14.41
CA GLY A 71 5.35 0.13 -14.69
C GLY A 71 5.62 0.97 -13.45
N ILE A 72 5.85 0.32 -12.30
CA ILE A 72 6.16 0.94 -11.00
C ILE A 72 7.30 0.16 -10.32
N ARG A 73 7.83 0.69 -9.22
CA ARG A 73 8.79 0.02 -8.34
C ARG A 73 8.13 -0.32 -7.01
N ILE A 74 8.20 -1.58 -6.60
CA ILE A 74 7.66 -2.06 -5.32
C ILE A 74 8.79 -2.61 -4.46
N GLN A 75 8.82 -2.17 -3.21
CA GLN A 75 9.60 -2.78 -2.14
C GLN A 75 8.64 -3.27 -1.04
N TYR A 76 9.10 -4.23 -0.24
CA TYR A 76 8.28 -4.88 0.78
C TYR A 76 8.90 -4.67 2.15
N ALA A 77 8.08 -4.20 3.10
CA ALA A 77 8.42 -4.14 4.51
C ALA A 77 7.61 -5.18 5.27
N HIS A 78 8.26 -6.02 6.06
CA HIS A 78 7.55 -6.99 6.90
C HIS A 78 7.23 -6.37 8.26
N GLN A 79 5.94 -6.31 8.63
CA GLN A 79 5.53 -5.89 9.96
C GLN A 79 5.80 -7.00 10.97
N GLY A 80 6.70 -6.73 11.92
CA GLY A 80 6.99 -7.63 13.04
C GLY A 80 5.82 -7.80 14.03
N GLU A 81 6.10 -8.25 15.26
CA GLU A 81 5.06 -8.66 16.20
C GLU A 81 4.11 -7.56 16.67
N LYS A 82 4.58 -6.32 16.74
CA LYS A 82 3.77 -5.18 17.19
C LYS A 82 2.68 -4.86 16.17
N TYR A 83 1.41 -4.99 16.58
CA TYR A 83 0.25 -4.62 15.77
C TYR A 83 -0.07 -3.12 15.87
N GLY A 84 -0.83 -2.64 14.89
CA GLY A 84 -1.32 -1.26 14.83
C GLY A 84 -0.73 -0.48 13.66
N THR A 85 -1.44 0.57 13.25
CA THR A 85 -1.09 1.41 12.09
C THR A 85 0.28 2.07 12.24
N GLY A 86 0.58 2.61 13.42
CA GLY A 86 1.89 3.25 13.68
C GLY A 86 3.05 2.26 13.57
N ALA A 87 2.91 1.07 14.15
CA ALA A 87 3.94 0.02 14.06
C ALA A 87 4.12 -0.50 12.62
N ALA A 88 3.02 -0.57 11.85
CA ALA A 88 3.08 -0.92 10.44
C ALA A 88 3.85 0.13 9.64
N LEU A 89 3.55 1.42 9.83
CA LEU A 89 4.24 2.52 9.15
C LEU A 89 5.73 2.57 9.53
N GLU A 90 6.07 2.39 10.81
CA GLU A 90 7.47 2.36 11.27
C GLU A 90 8.28 1.24 10.59
N SER A 91 7.64 0.12 10.25
CA SER A 91 8.31 -1.01 9.56
C SER A 91 8.81 -0.61 8.16
N ALA A 92 8.25 0.45 7.55
CA ALA A 92 8.68 0.97 6.26
C ALA A 92 9.82 1.99 6.35
N ARG A 93 10.24 2.40 7.56
CA ARG A 93 11.10 3.57 7.79
C ARG A 93 12.40 3.54 6.99
N GLU A 94 13.10 2.41 6.98
CA GLU A 94 14.38 2.28 6.25
C GLU A 94 14.18 2.40 4.73
N LEU A 95 13.08 1.86 4.20
CA LEU A 95 12.79 1.86 2.77
C LEU A 95 12.33 3.24 2.27
N VAL A 96 11.67 4.02 3.12
CA VAL A 96 11.20 5.36 2.75
C VAL A 96 12.26 6.44 2.98
N GLY A 97 13.15 6.26 3.97
CA GLY A 97 14.18 7.22 4.31
C GLY A 97 13.60 8.53 4.85
N ASN A 98 14.23 9.65 4.52
CA ASN A 98 13.82 11.00 4.97
C ASN A 98 12.90 11.73 3.97
N GLU A 99 12.30 11.00 3.03
CA GLU A 99 11.37 11.60 2.07
C GLU A 99 9.95 11.70 2.62
N PRO A 100 9.14 12.68 2.18
CA PRO A 100 7.71 12.65 2.44
C PRO A 100 7.06 11.41 1.82
N VAL A 101 6.04 10.89 2.50
CA VAL A 101 5.33 9.68 2.09
C VAL A 101 3.82 9.92 1.95
N MET A 102 3.22 9.31 0.93
CA MET A 102 1.77 9.16 0.83
C MET A 102 1.39 7.83 1.49
N MET A 103 0.74 7.86 2.66
CA MET A 103 0.30 6.64 3.34
C MET A 103 -1.18 6.35 3.08
N THR A 104 -1.51 5.10 2.80
CA THR A 104 -2.91 4.64 2.74
C THR A 104 -3.06 3.18 3.17
N PHE A 105 -4.30 2.72 3.29
CA PHE A 105 -4.63 1.32 3.58
C PHE A 105 -4.85 0.54 2.29
N ALA A 106 -4.49 -0.74 2.30
CA ALA A 106 -4.58 -1.60 1.12
C ALA A 106 -6.02 -1.92 0.65
N ASP A 107 -7.03 -1.52 1.42
CA ASP A 107 -8.46 -1.73 1.16
C ASP A 107 -9.26 -0.44 0.96
N VAL A 108 -8.60 0.73 0.99
CA VAL A 108 -9.25 2.03 0.76
C VAL A 108 -9.02 2.46 -0.68
N ILE A 109 -10.00 2.17 -1.53
CA ILE A 109 -9.94 2.51 -2.96
C ILE A 109 -10.33 3.97 -3.15
N MET A 110 -9.46 4.74 -3.79
CA MET A 110 -9.72 6.13 -4.16
C MET A 110 -9.31 6.42 -5.60
N SER A 111 -9.91 7.46 -6.18
CA SER A 111 -9.50 7.97 -7.50
C SER A 111 -8.13 8.64 -7.43
N GLY A 112 -7.42 8.68 -8.56
CA GLY A 112 -6.15 9.41 -8.65
C GLY A 112 -6.29 10.91 -8.35
N ALA A 113 -7.45 11.50 -8.63
CA ALA A 113 -7.72 12.90 -8.31
C ALA A 113 -7.71 13.17 -6.80
N ASN A 114 -8.21 12.24 -5.98
CA ASN A 114 -8.20 12.39 -4.52
C ASN A 114 -6.77 12.29 -3.95
N TYR A 115 -5.97 11.33 -4.45
CA TYR A 115 -4.56 11.25 -4.07
C TYR A 115 -3.79 12.50 -4.50
N ARG A 116 -4.03 13.00 -5.73
CA ARG A 116 -3.44 14.24 -6.24
C ARG A 116 -3.80 15.43 -5.35
N GLY A 117 -5.07 15.61 -5.02
CA GLY A 117 -5.51 16.72 -4.16
C GLY A 117 -4.88 16.69 -2.77
N ALA A 118 -4.70 15.49 -2.18
CA ALA A 118 -3.98 15.34 -0.92
C ALA A 118 -2.49 15.72 -1.04
N MET A 119 -1.83 15.31 -2.13
CA MET A 119 -0.45 15.72 -2.40
C MET A 119 -0.33 17.23 -2.58
N ASP A 120 -1.21 17.84 -3.38
CA ASP A 120 -1.18 19.27 -3.69
C ASP A 120 -1.39 20.11 -2.41
N THR A 121 -2.28 19.66 -1.53
CA THR A 121 -2.49 20.27 -0.21
C THR A 121 -1.22 20.23 0.63
N TYR A 122 -0.55 19.07 0.72
CA TYR A 122 0.71 18.93 1.45
C TYR A 122 1.82 19.81 0.86
N LEU A 123 1.99 19.79 -0.46
CA LEU A 123 3.02 20.56 -1.16
C LEU A 123 2.80 22.07 -1.05
N SER A 124 1.54 22.51 -0.98
CA SER A 124 1.20 23.93 -0.78
C SER A 124 1.60 24.40 0.62
N ALA A 125 1.37 23.57 1.66
CA ALA A 125 1.75 23.87 3.04
C ALA A 125 3.27 23.97 3.27
N LEU A 126 4.09 23.36 2.40
CA LEU A 126 5.55 23.49 2.46
C LEU A 126 6.07 24.80 1.86
N ARG A 127 5.25 25.50 1.07
CA ARG A 127 5.61 26.75 0.38
C ARG A 127 5.19 28.00 1.14
N SER A 128 4.36 27.85 2.18
CA SER A 128 3.90 28.89 3.11
C SER A 128 4.80 28.96 4.33
#